data_AF-A0A2N2MAV9-F1
#
_entry.id   AF-A0A2N2MAV9-F1
#
_cell.length_a   1.000
_cell.length_b   1.000
_cell.length_c   1.000
_cell.angle_alpha   90.00
_cell.angle_beta   90.00
_cell.angle_gamma   90.00
#
_symmetry.space_group_name_H-M   'P 1'
#
loop_
_entity.id
_entity.type
_entity.pdbx_description
1 polymer ?
#
loop_
_entity_poly.entity_id
_entity_poly.type
_entity_poly.pdbx_seq_one_letter_code
_entity_poly.pdbx_strand_id
1 'polypeptide(L)'
;MSLQKPTYQLMLDLDLPEGGEAITDDERIRSEAARSALDSLFGKVGAPRWLDEYLELTRGGWPWRVAAYIAWASTPRVSREPKTQDLLAREYLGLNSDRVISTWRKRNPAIEEMIRQMQASPLFKHRAEIFNALVAVAVKPEYKSHNDRKLAFELMGDYVPASKAFLAMTGKIKGKDLSKLSIDELMELAASMEDENNEHAEN
;
A
#
# COMPACT_ATOMS: atom_id res chain seq x y z
N MET A 1 28.20 -17.49 -8.40
CA MET A 1 27.29 -16.32 -8.25
C MET A 1 26.17 -16.74 -7.32
N SER A 2 26.26 -16.33 -6.04
CA SER A 2 25.22 -16.59 -5.05
C SER A 2 24.02 -15.69 -5.36
N LEU A 3 22.92 -16.28 -5.82
CA LEU A 3 21.64 -15.59 -5.91
C LEU A 3 21.24 -15.18 -4.49
N GLN A 4 21.31 -13.88 -4.18
CA GLN A 4 20.66 -13.32 -3.00
C GLN A 4 19.18 -13.70 -3.11
N LYS A 5 18.74 -14.62 -2.25
CA LYS A 5 17.31 -14.87 -2.07
C LYS A 5 16.71 -13.55 -1.59
N PRO A 6 15.69 -12.99 -2.27
CA PRO A 6 15.02 -11.82 -1.75
C PRO A 6 14.46 -12.15 -0.37
N THR A 7 14.66 -11.24 0.57
CA THR A 7 14.30 -11.30 1.99
C THR A 7 12.77 -11.29 2.16
N TYR A 8 12.10 -12.36 1.72
CA TYR A 8 10.72 -12.69 2.07
C TYR A 8 10.68 -13.73 3.20
N GLN A 9 11.80 -13.91 3.90
CA GLN A 9 11.95 -14.86 5.01
C GLN A 9 11.48 -14.23 6.33
N LEU A 10 10.32 -13.58 6.31
CA LEU A 10 9.47 -13.59 7.50
C LEU A 10 8.79 -14.96 7.45
N MET A 11 9.35 -15.90 8.20
CA MET A 11 8.66 -17.11 8.64
C MET A 11 7.34 -16.67 9.26
N LEU A 12 6.32 -16.61 8.41
CA LEU A 12 4.95 -16.49 8.82
C LEU A 12 4.51 -17.94 8.84
N ASP A 13 4.44 -18.54 10.04
CA ASP A 13 3.74 -19.80 10.29
C ASP A 13 2.28 -19.61 9.84
N LEU A 14 2.07 -19.64 8.51
CA LEU A 14 0.77 -19.68 7.87
C LEU A 14 0.26 -21.10 7.97
N ASP A 15 0.10 -21.56 9.20
CA ASP A 15 -0.92 -22.54 9.53
C ASP A 15 -2.27 -21.80 9.46
N LEU A 16 -2.58 -21.26 8.27
CA LEU A 16 -3.94 -20.88 7.94
C LEU A 16 -4.64 -22.22 7.72
N PRO A 17 -5.52 -22.66 8.64
CA PRO A 17 -6.28 -23.87 8.37
C PRO A 17 -7.05 -23.62 7.08
N GLU A 18 -6.70 -24.35 6.02
CA GLU A 18 -7.41 -24.30 4.75
C GLU A 18 -8.89 -24.70 4.91
N GLY A 19 -9.22 -25.33 6.03
CA GLY A 19 -10.53 -25.48 6.62
C GLY A 19 -10.32 -25.98 8.03
N GLY A 20 -11.03 -25.44 9.02
CA GLY A 20 -11.21 -26.19 10.26
C GLY A 20 -12.09 -27.38 9.92
N GLU A 21 -11.71 -28.58 10.36
CA GLU A 21 -12.33 -29.88 10.04
C GLU A 21 -11.82 -30.52 8.75
N ALA A 22 -11.71 -31.85 8.77
CA ALA A 22 -11.05 -32.68 7.76
C ALA A 22 -11.40 -32.22 6.34
N ILE A 23 -10.41 -31.72 5.61
CA ILE A 23 -10.55 -31.38 4.19
C ILE A 23 -11.07 -32.64 3.50
N THR A 24 -12.30 -32.57 3.01
CA THR A 24 -12.90 -33.68 2.28
C THR A 24 -12.08 -33.91 1.00
N ASP A 25 -11.89 -35.15 0.59
CA ASP A 25 -11.07 -35.47 -0.59
C ASP A 25 -11.54 -34.67 -1.84
N ASP A 26 -12.84 -34.38 -1.92
CA ASP A 26 -13.45 -33.53 -2.95
C ASP A 26 -12.96 -32.07 -2.96
N GLU A 27 -12.59 -31.49 -1.81
CA GLU A 27 -12.03 -30.14 -1.73
C GLU A 27 -10.57 -30.11 -2.15
N ARG A 28 -9.81 -31.18 -1.87
CA ARG A 28 -8.44 -31.35 -2.34
C ARG A 28 -8.39 -31.48 -3.85
N ILE A 29 -9.23 -32.33 -4.42
CA ILE A 29 -9.33 -32.53 -5.87
C ILE A 29 -9.70 -31.21 -6.57
N ARG A 30 -10.65 -30.45 -6.03
CA ARG A 30 -11.01 -29.13 -6.57
C ARG A 30 -9.88 -28.12 -6.45
N SER A 31 -9.14 -28.13 -5.34
CA SER A 31 -7.96 -27.29 -5.13
C SER A 31 -6.87 -27.56 -6.17
N GLU A 32 -6.54 -28.83 -6.36
CA GLU A 32 -5.50 -29.28 -7.28
C GLU A 32 -5.91 -29.03 -8.73
N ALA A 33 -7.18 -29.26 -9.08
CA ALA A 33 -7.73 -28.93 -10.40
C ALA A 33 -7.68 -27.42 -10.68
N ALA A 34 -8.08 -26.58 -9.72
CA ALA A 34 -8.02 -25.13 -9.85
C ALA A 34 -6.58 -24.63 -10.01
N ARG A 35 -5.64 -25.19 -9.24
CA ARG A 35 -4.22 -24.89 -9.38
C ARG A 35 -3.68 -25.28 -10.75
N SER A 36 -3.99 -26.49 -11.23
CA SER A 36 -3.58 -26.93 -12.56
C SER A 36 -4.20 -26.08 -13.68
N ALA A 37 -5.45 -25.62 -13.51
CA ALA A 37 -6.11 -24.73 -14.46
C ALA A 37 -5.43 -23.36 -14.51
N LEU A 38 -5.07 -22.81 -13.35
CA LEU A 38 -4.32 -21.55 -13.23
C LEU A 38 -2.92 -21.69 -13.83
N ASP A 39 -2.26 -22.82 -13.57
CA ASP A 39 -0.95 -23.13 -14.14
C ASP A 39 -1.02 -23.25 -15.68
N SER A 40 -2.15 -23.69 -16.22
CA SER A 40 -2.39 -23.79 -17.66
C SER A 40 -2.70 -22.45 -18.34
N LEU A 41 -2.92 -21.38 -17.56
CA LEU A 41 -3.12 -20.02 -18.09
C LEU A 41 -1.78 -19.29 -18.28
N PHE A 42 -0.69 -19.77 -17.69
CA PHE A 42 0.64 -19.19 -17.90
C PHE A 42 1.04 -19.26 -19.37
N GLY A 43 1.53 -18.12 -19.89
CA GLY A 43 2.04 -18.03 -21.25
C GLY A 43 0.99 -17.98 -22.36
N LYS A 44 -0.32 -17.97 -22.03
CA LYS A 44 -1.39 -17.78 -23.01
C LYS A 44 -1.65 -16.29 -23.27
N VAL A 45 -1.92 -15.96 -24.54
CA VAL A 45 -2.38 -14.62 -24.94
C VAL A 45 -3.76 -14.39 -24.33
N GLY A 46 -3.87 -13.43 -23.42
CA GLY A 46 -5.09 -13.19 -22.63
C GLY A 46 -5.01 -13.66 -21.16
N ALA A 47 -3.83 -14.05 -20.68
CA ALA A 47 -3.61 -14.29 -19.26
C ALA A 47 -3.90 -13.03 -18.43
N PRO A 48 -4.52 -13.17 -17.24
CA PRO A 48 -4.75 -12.04 -16.35
C PRO A 48 -3.44 -11.35 -15.97
N ARG A 49 -3.43 -10.02 -15.93
CA ARG A 49 -2.21 -9.25 -15.65
C ARG A 49 -1.56 -9.59 -14.31
N TRP A 50 -2.37 -9.92 -13.29
CA TRP A 50 -1.90 -10.26 -11.95
C TRP A 50 -1.20 -11.62 -11.85
N LEU A 51 -1.22 -12.42 -12.92
CA LEU A 51 -0.68 -13.77 -12.91
C LEU A 51 0.86 -13.76 -12.77
N ASP A 52 1.51 -12.73 -13.29
CA ASP A 52 2.96 -12.53 -13.16
C ASP A 52 3.34 -12.24 -11.70
N GLU A 53 2.61 -11.34 -11.02
CA GLU A 53 2.85 -11.05 -9.62
C GLU A 53 2.53 -12.25 -8.71
N TYR A 54 1.55 -13.08 -9.08
CA TYR A 54 1.27 -14.34 -8.38
C TYR A 54 2.49 -15.28 -8.39
N LEU A 55 3.21 -15.38 -9.50
CA LEU A 55 4.43 -16.20 -9.58
C LEU A 55 5.53 -15.66 -8.68
N GLU A 56 5.68 -14.34 -8.57
CA GLU A 56 6.65 -13.74 -7.67
C GLU A 56 6.30 -14.03 -6.20
N LEU A 57 5.03 -13.93 -5.84
CA LEU A 57 4.55 -14.20 -4.48
C LEU A 57 4.67 -15.68 -4.08
N THR A 58 4.36 -16.59 -5.00
CA THR A 58 4.53 -18.04 -4.75
C THR A 58 5.99 -18.43 -4.62
N ARG A 59 6.89 -17.84 -5.43
CA ARG A 59 8.35 -17.97 -5.22
C ARG A 59 8.81 -17.36 -3.90
N GLY A 60 8.11 -16.33 -3.41
CA GLY A 60 8.30 -15.72 -2.10
C GLY A 60 7.82 -16.57 -0.92
N GLY A 61 7.23 -17.75 -1.16
CA GLY A 61 6.80 -18.67 -0.11
C GLY A 61 5.36 -18.46 0.38
N TRP A 62 4.58 -17.59 -0.27
CA TRP A 62 3.16 -17.43 0.07
C TRP A 62 2.33 -18.63 -0.39
N PRO A 63 1.35 -19.10 0.41
CA PRO A 63 0.41 -20.11 -0.03
C PRO A 63 -0.29 -19.65 -1.31
N TRP A 64 -0.40 -20.54 -2.29
CA TRP A 64 -0.80 -20.15 -3.65
C TRP A 64 -2.16 -19.44 -3.71
N ARG A 65 -3.15 -19.87 -2.90
CA ARG A 65 -4.47 -19.21 -2.85
C ARG A 65 -4.40 -17.78 -2.33
N VAL A 66 -3.58 -17.57 -1.30
CA VAL A 66 -3.34 -16.26 -0.70
C VAL A 66 -2.53 -15.39 -1.66
N ALA A 67 -1.51 -15.95 -2.30
CA ALA A 67 -0.71 -15.27 -3.32
C ALA A 67 -1.58 -14.77 -4.48
N ALA A 68 -2.50 -15.61 -4.98
CA ALA A 68 -3.41 -15.25 -6.07
C ALA A 68 -4.36 -14.12 -5.65
N TYR A 69 -4.87 -14.16 -4.41
CA TYR A 69 -5.66 -13.07 -3.86
C TYR A 69 -4.86 -11.76 -3.75
N ILE A 70 -3.64 -11.81 -3.21
CA ILE A 70 -2.77 -10.62 -3.05
C ILE A 70 -2.50 -10.00 -4.42
N ALA A 71 -2.12 -10.80 -5.41
CA ALA A 71 -1.85 -10.33 -6.77
C ALA A 71 -3.09 -9.71 -7.45
N TRP A 72 -4.25 -10.35 -7.29
CA TRP A 72 -5.50 -9.80 -7.80
C TRP A 72 -5.88 -8.48 -7.09
N ALA A 73 -5.70 -8.40 -5.78
CA ALA A 73 -6.04 -7.23 -4.98
C ALA A 73 -5.07 -6.05 -5.16
N SER A 74 -3.80 -6.30 -5.48
CA SER A 74 -2.82 -5.26 -5.81
C SER A 74 -3.12 -4.59 -7.15
N THR A 75 -3.84 -5.26 -8.06
CA THR A 75 -4.24 -4.70 -9.34
C THR A 75 -5.27 -3.57 -9.18
N PRO A 76 -5.22 -2.48 -9.98
CA PRO A 76 -6.22 -1.41 -9.96
C PRO A 76 -7.63 -1.94 -10.23
N ARG A 77 -8.64 -1.44 -9.50
CA ARG A 77 -10.04 -1.93 -9.57
C ARG A 77 -10.60 -2.02 -10.99
N VAL A 78 -10.30 -1.04 -11.85
CA VAL A 78 -10.80 -0.97 -13.23
C VAL A 78 -10.27 -2.13 -14.07
N SER A 79 -9.00 -2.48 -13.88
CA SER A 79 -8.29 -3.51 -14.65
C SER A 79 -8.30 -4.90 -13.98
N ARG A 80 -9.09 -5.09 -12.92
CA ARG A 80 -9.22 -6.41 -12.29
C ARG A 80 -10.01 -7.36 -13.17
N GLU A 81 -9.47 -8.55 -13.31
CA GLU A 81 -10.09 -9.70 -13.96
C GLU A 81 -9.81 -10.90 -13.06
N PRO A 82 -10.81 -11.54 -12.46
CA PRO A 82 -12.24 -11.23 -12.49
C PRO A 82 -12.62 -9.95 -11.74
N LYS A 83 -13.84 -9.42 -11.96
CA LYS A 83 -14.27 -8.13 -11.38
C LYS A 83 -14.57 -8.17 -9.89
N THR A 84 -14.96 -9.33 -9.36
CA THR A 84 -15.37 -9.48 -7.97
C THR A 84 -14.54 -10.54 -7.25
N GLN A 85 -14.43 -10.40 -5.93
CA GLN A 85 -13.74 -11.36 -5.08
C GLN A 85 -14.44 -12.73 -5.09
N ASP A 86 -15.77 -12.75 -5.20
CA ASP A 86 -16.57 -13.99 -5.29
C ASP A 86 -16.28 -14.78 -6.57
N LEU A 87 -16.13 -14.08 -7.71
CA LEU A 87 -15.73 -14.73 -8.97
C LEU A 87 -14.31 -15.27 -8.89
N LEU A 88 -13.36 -14.54 -8.29
CA LEU A 88 -12.01 -15.06 -8.05
C LEU A 88 -12.04 -16.35 -7.22
N ALA A 89 -12.82 -16.33 -6.13
CA ALA A 89 -12.95 -17.47 -5.23
C ALA A 89 -13.45 -18.72 -5.98
N ARG A 90 -14.52 -18.58 -6.78
CA ARG A 90 -15.15 -19.71 -7.47
C ARG A 90 -14.39 -20.17 -8.71
N GLU A 91 -14.01 -19.25 -9.58
CA GLU A 91 -13.47 -19.59 -10.90
C GLU A 91 -11.97 -19.93 -10.87
N TYR A 92 -11.19 -19.30 -9.98
CA TYR A 92 -9.74 -19.42 -9.98
C TYR A 92 -9.19 -20.16 -8.76
N LEU A 93 -9.83 -20.03 -7.59
CA LEU A 93 -9.32 -20.62 -6.34
C LEU A 93 -9.98 -21.94 -5.96
N GLY A 94 -11.05 -22.34 -6.66
CA GLY A 94 -11.81 -23.56 -6.35
C GLY A 94 -12.54 -23.50 -5.00
N LEU A 95 -12.82 -22.29 -4.50
CA LEU A 95 -13.55 -22.04 -3.26
C LEU A 95 -15.05 -21.90 -3.53
N ASN A 96 -15.89 -22.34 -2.59
CA ASN A 96 -17.34 -22.18 -2.72
C ASN A 96 -17.80 -20.72 -2.53
N SER A 97 -17.07 -19.93 -1.74
CA SER A 97 -17.41 -18.54 -1.43
C SER A 97 -16.22 -17.68 -1.04
N ASP A 98 -16.41 -16.37 -1.08
CA ASP A 98 -15.45 -15.34 -0.67
C ASP A 98 -15.27 -15.19 0.85
N ARG A 99 -16.07 -15.89 1.67
CA ARG A 99 -16.01 -15.85 3.13
C ARG A 99 -14.67 -16.33 3.67
N VAL A 100 -14.08 -17.32 3.01
CA VAL A 100 -12.77 -17.87 3.37
C VAL A 100 -11.69 -16.79 3.20
N ILE A 101 -11.72 -16.06 2.09
CA ILE A 101 -10.81 -14.94 1.82
C ILE A 101 -10.98 -13.83 2.87
N SER A 102 -12.22 -13.49 3.21
CA SER A 102 -12.52 -12.51 4.26
C SER A 102 -11.97 -12.94 5.62
N THR A 103 -11.99 -14.25 5.91
CA THR A 103 -11.41 -14.81 7.14
C THR A 103 -9.88 -14.73 7.12
N TRP A 104 -9.23 -15.01 5.99
CA TRP A 104 -7.79 -14.87 5.84
C TRP A 104 -7.31 -13.45 6.14
N ARG A 105 -7.99 -12.44 5.59
CA ARG A 105 -7.65 -11.03 5.84
C ARG A 105 -7.75 -10.64 7.32
N LYS A 106 -8.80 -11.10 8.00
CA LYS A 106 -9.00 -10.82 9.43
C LYS A 106 -7.93 -11.48 10.31
N ARG A 107 -7.51 -12.70 9.95
CA ARG A 107 -6.52 -13.47 10.72
C ARG A 107 -5.08 -13.04 10.42
N ASN A 108 -4.81 -12.60 9.20
CA ASN A 108 -3.47 -12.29 8.75
C ASN A 108 -3.39 -10.87 8.17
N PRO A 109 -3.03 -9.85 8.98
CA PRO A 109 -2.88 -8.48 8.49
C PRO A 109 -1.69 -8.31 7.53
N ALA A 110 -0.75 -9.26 7.47
CA ALA A 110 0.36 -9.21 6.51
C ALA A 110 -0.10 -9.29 5.05
N ILE A 111 -1.29 -9.87 4.80
CA ILE A 111 -1.91 -9.87 3.47
C ILE A 111 -2.18 -8.43 3.01
N GLU A 112 -2.76 -7.60 3.88
CA GLU A 112 -3.07 -6.22 3.54
C GLU A 112 -1.80 -5.37 3.40
N GLU A 113 -0.80 -5.62 4.24
CA GLU A 113 0.50 -4.95 4.13
C GLU A 113 1.20 -5.27 2.81
N MET A 114 1.19 -6.55 2.39
CA MET A 114 1.77 -6.96 1.13
C MET A 114 1.03 -6.32 -0.06
N ILE A 115 -0.31 -6.24 -0.02
CA ILE A 115 -1.09 -5.54 -1.05
C ILE A 115 -0.68 -4.07 -1.14
N ARG A 116 -0.53 -3.38 -0.01
CA ARG A 116 -0.07 -1.98 0.02
C ARG A 116 1.34 -1.84 -0.57
N GLN A 117 2.26 -2.70 -0.17
CA GLN A 117 3.63 -2.70 -0.65
C GLN A 117 3.70 -2.91 -2.17
N MET A 118 2.92 -3.87 -2.69
CA MET A 118 2.87 -4.14 -4.13
C MET A 118 2.26 -2.98 -4.92
N GLN A 119 1.24 -2.31 -4.38
CA GLN A 119 0.67 -1.12 -5.00
C GLN A 119 1.66 0.06 -5.00
N ALA A 120 2.51 0.17 -3.98
CA ALA A 120 3.52 1.22 -3.89
C ALA A 120 4.78 0.91 -4.73
N SER A 121 5.09 -0.36 -4.98
CA SER A 121 6.31 -0.79 -5.68
C SER A 121 6.53 -0.11 -7.04
N PRO A 122 5.53 0.01 -7.94
CA PRO A 122 5.68 0.76 -9.18
C PRO A 122 6.05 2.23 -8.96
N LEU A 123 5.48 2.89 -7.94
CA LEU A 123 5.77 4.30 -7.65
C LEU A 123 7.23 4.49 -7.26
N PHE A 124 7.81 3.54 -6.51
CA PHE A 124 9.22 3.60 -6.12
C PHE A 124 10.18 3.46 -7.31
N LYS A 125 9.81 2.72 -8.36
CA LYS A 125 10.62 2.63 -9.59
C LYS A 125 10.75 3.98 -10.29
N HIS A 126 9.69 4.78 -10.27
CA HIS A 126 9.65 6.13 -10.84
C HIS A 126 10.14 7.23 -9.89
N ARG A 127 10.63 6.89 -8.69
CA ARG A 127 11.03 7.89 -7.68
C ARG A 127 12.04 8.90 -8.21
N ALA A 128 13.06 8.45 -8.93
CA ALA A 128 14.07 9.34 -9.51
C ALA A 128 13.49 10.25 -10.60
N GLU A 129 12.63 9.72 -11.46
CA GLU A 129 11.95 10.47 -12.52
C GLU A 129 11.04 11.56 -11.94
N ILE A 130 10.34 11.25 -10.86
CA ILE A 130 9.50 12.21 -10.12
C ILE A 130 10.35 13.36 -9.58
N PHE A 131 11.51 13.07 -8.97
CA PHE A 131 12.43 14.13 -8.51
C PHE A 131 12.99 14.96 -9.65
N ASN A 132 13.37 14.32 -10.76
CA ASN A 132 13.86 15.03 -11.94
C ASN A 132 12.79 15.95 -12.52
N ALA A 133 11.54 15.50 -12.59
CA ALA A 133 10.40 16.31 -13.02
C ALA A 133 10.15 17.49 -12.08
N LEU A 134 10.20 17.26 -10.77
CA LEU A 134 10.07 18.31 -9.74
C LEU A 134 11.13 19.41 -9.95
N VAL A 135 12.40 19.03 -10.07
CA VAL A 135 13.50 19.98 -10.31
C VAL A 135 13.31 20.74 -11.62
N ALA A 136 12.93 20.04 -12.70
CA ALA A 136 12.73 20.65 -14.02
C ALA A 136 11.63 21.71 -14.03
N VAL A 137 10.57 21.53 -13.23
CA VAL A 137 9.50 22.52 -13.08
C VAL A 137 9.90 23.63 -12.11
N ALA A 138 10.55 23.29 -10.99
CA ALA A 138 10.92 24.22 -9.94
C ALA A 138 11.96 25.28 -10.39
N VAL A 139 12.86 24.93 -11.32
CA VAL A 139 13.87 25.89 -11.84
C VAL A 139 13.24 26.96 -12.74
N LYS A 140 12.05 26.72 -13.32
CA LYS A 140 11.42 27.69 -14.21
C LYS A 140 10.93 28.92 -13.43
N PRO A 141 11.14 30.14 -13.95
CA PRO A 141 10.72 31.37 -13.27
C PRO A 141 9.21 31.64 -13.35
N GLU A 142 8.41 30.71 -13.89
CA GLU A 142 6.96 30.88 -14.06
C GLU A 142 6.21 30.86 -12.72
N TYR A 143 5.11 31.61 -12.65
CA TYR A 143 4.23 31.61 -11.49
C TYR A 143 3.63 30.22 -11.21
N LYS A 144 3.33 29.44 -12.27
CA LYS A 144 2.77 28.08 -12.15
C LYS A 144 3.70 27.11 -11.40
N SER A 145 5.02 27.34 -11.48
CA SER A 145 6.05 26.56 -10.77
C SER A 145 6.24 26.94 -9.30
N HIS A 146 5.44 27.85 -8.76
CA HIS A 146 5.53 28.26 -7.35
C HIS A 146 5.33 27.08 -6.39
N ASN A 147 4.34 26.23 -6.64
CA ASN A 147 4.02 25.10 -5.75
C ASN A 147 5.15 24.06 -5.71
N ASP A 148 5.74 23.74 -6.86
CA ASP A 148 6.87 22.81 -6.94
C ASP A 148 8.13 23.37 -6.27
N ARG A 149 8.39 24.69 -6.36
CA ARG A 149 9.48 25.35 -5.62
C ARG A 149 9.25 25.30 -4.12
N LYS A 150 8.03 25.60 -3.67
CA LYS A 150 7.66 25.53 -2.25
C LYS A 150 7.88 24.10 -1.74
N LEU A 151 7.38 23.10 -2.46
CA LEU A 151 7.57 21.70 -2.12
C LEU A 151 9.05 21.30 -2.10
N ALA A 152 9.85 21.77 -3.06
CA ALA A 152 11.29 21.51 -3.08
C ALA A 152 12.00 22.09 -1.84
N PHE A 153 11.67 23.32 -1.44
CA PHE A 153 12.23 23.93 -0.22
C PHE A 153 11.74 23.23 1.06
N GLU A 154 10.50 22.74 1.08
CA GLU A 154 9.99 21.90 2.19
C GLU A 154 10.77 20.59 2.30
N LEU A 155 11.04 19.93 1.17
CA LEU A 155 11.81 18.67 1.12
C LEU A 155 13.28 18.86 1.50
N MET A 156 13.88 20.00 1.15
CA MET A 156 15.25 20.36 1.54
C MET A 156 15.34 20.82 3.00
N GLY A 157 14.21 21.21 3.60
CA GLY A 157 14.14 21.76 4.96
C GLY A 157 14.45 23.27 5.04
N ASP A 158 14.70 23.92 3.91
CA ASP A 158 14.95 25.36 3.82
C ASP A 158 13.69 26.20 4.09
N TYR A 159 12.51 25.60 3.90
CA TYR A 159 11.22 26.23 4.18
C TYR A 159 10.42 25.42 5.19
N VAL A 160 10.03 26.10 6.27
CA VAL A 160 9.06 25.61 7.25
C VAL A 160 7.75 26.38 7.04
N PRO A 161 6.61 25.71 6.84
CA PRO A 161 5.31 26.36 6.75
C PRO A 161 5.07 27.29 7.94
N ALA A 162 4.46 28.46 7.68
CA ALA A 162 4.24 29.50 8.69
C ALA A 162 3.52 28.97 9.95
N SER A 163 2.55 28.07 9.79
CA SER A 163 1.87 27.41 10.90
C SER A 163 2.81 26.61 11.81
N LYS A 164 3.78 25.89 11.24
CA LYS A 164 4.81 25.16 12.01
C LYS A 164 5.82 26.12 12.65
N ALA A 165 6.19 27.19 11.96
CA ALA A 165 7.11 28.19 12.49
C ALA A 165 6.48 28.96 13.67
N PHE A 166 5.20 29.33 13.56
CA PHE A 166 4.43 30.00 14.61
C PHE A 166 4.34 29.13 15.88
N LEU A 167 3.97 27.86 15.73
CA LEU A 167 3.90 26.90 16.84
C LEU A 167 5.27 26.61 17.49
N ALA A 168 6.36 26.71 16.73
CA ALA A 168 7.71 26.58 17.26
C ALA A 168 8.20 27.85 18.01
N MET A 169 7.80 29.04 17.56
CA MET A 169 8.18 30.33 18.16
C MET A 169 7.41 30.65 19.44
N THR A 170 6.14 30.21 19.56
CA THR A 170 5.31 30.49 20.75
C THR A 170 5.71 29.68 21.99
N GLY A 171 6.65 28.73 21.89
CA GLY A 171 7.37 28.13 23.03
C GLY A 171 6.54 27.32 24.04
N LYS A 172 5.20 27.29 23.94
CA LYS A 172 4.29 26.61 24.88
C LYS A 172 4.12 25.11 24.60
N ILE A 173 4.68 24.59 23.51
CA ILE A 173 4.64 23.16 23.18
C ILE A 173 6.03 22.53 23.42
N LYS A 174 6.51 22.57 24.67
CA LYS A 174 7.63 21.69 25.08
C LYS A 174 7.08 20.27 25.20
N GLY A 175 7.28 19.45 24.16
CA GLY A 175 7.16 17.99 24.27
C GLY A 175 6.13 17.30 23.37
N LYS A 176 5.33 18.02 22.55
CA LYS A 176 4.59 17.36 21.45
C LYS A 176 5.41 17.44 20.16
N ASP A 177 5.60 16.27 19.56
CA ASP A 177 6.31 16.09 18.31
C ASP A 177 5.45 16.66 17.16
N LEU A 178 5.68 17.93 16.80
CA LEU A 178 4.96 18.67 15.75
C LEU A 178 5.06 18.01 14.36
N SER A 179 5.93 17.02 14.21
CA SER A 179 6.07 16.19 13.01
C SER A 179 4.90 15.24 12.76
N LYS A 180 4.09 14.95 13.79
CA LYS A 180 3.00 13.95 13.75
C LYS A 180 1.60 14.53 13.51
N LEU A 181 1.48 15.86 13.52
CA LEU A 181 0.20 16.54 13.32
C LEU A 181 -0.02 16.80 11.83
N SER A 182 -1.26 16.63 11.38
CA SER A 182 -1.66 16.98 10.02
C SER A 182 -1.62 18.50 9.81
N ILE A 183 -1.55 18.94 8.56
CA ILE A 183 -1.49 20.37 8.22
C ILE A 183 -2.72 21.12 8.74
N ASP A 184 -3.89 20.48 8.68
CA ASP A 184 -5.17 21.06 9.11
C ASP A 184 -5.20 21.24 10.65
N GLU A 185 -4.74 20.23 11.39
CA GLU A 185 -4.62 20.32 12.86
C GLU A 185 -3.59 21.38 13.29
N LEU A 186 -2.52 21.57 12.52
CA LEU A 186 -1.52 22.62 12.80
C LEU A 186 -2.08 24.02 12.54
N MET A 187 -2.97 24.18 11.55
CA MET A 187 -3.64 25.44 11.29
C MET A 187 -4.67 25.78 12.37
N GLU A 188 -5.49 24.80 12.78
CA GLU A 188 -6.47 24.99 13.85
C GLU A 188 -5.79 25.35 15.19
N LEU A 189 -4.67 24.68 15.49
CA LEU A 189 -3.91 24.95 16.70
C LEU A 189 -3.20 26.32 16.65
N ALA A 190 -2.69 26.73 15.49
CA ALA A 190 -2.13 28.07 15.31
C ALA A 190 -3.20 29.16 15.46
N ALA A 191 -4.40 28.97 14.88
CA ALA A 191 -5.51 29.91 15.01
C ALA A 191 -5.98 30.06 16.46
N SER A 192 -6.19 28.95 17.17
CA SER A 192 -6.58 28.99 18.60
C SER A 192 -5.54 29.72 19.48
N MET A 193 -4.27 29.65 19.13
CA MET A 193 -3.19 30.34 19.86
C MET A 193 -3.05 31.83 19.49
N GLU A 194 -3.42 32.23 18.28
CA GLU A 194 -3.54 33.65 17.91
C GLU A 194 -4.67 34.32 18.70
N ASP A 195 -5.81 33.65 18.85
CA ASP A 195 -6.96 34.15 19.63
C ASP A 195 -6.61 34.33 21.12
N GLU A 196 -5.95 33.34 21.76
CA GLU A 196 -5.51 33.43 23.16
C GLU A 196 -4.51 34.57 23.42
N ASN A 197 -3.59 34.83 22.48
CA ASN A 197 -2.62 35.92 22.63
C ASN A 197 -3.26 37.30 22.42
N ASN A 198 -4.32 37.39 21.61
CA ASN A 198 -5.03 38.64 21.36
C ASN A 198 -5.93 39.03 22.56
N GLU A 199 -6.60 38.06 23.19
CA GLU A 199 -7.38 38.30 24.42
C GLU A 199 -6.53 38.73 25.62
N HIS A 200 -5.27 38.30 25.67
CA HIS A 200 -4.30 38.73 26.68
C HIS A 200 -3.65 40.09 26.41
N ALA A 201 -3.76 40.63 25.19
CA ALA A 201 -3.22 41.94 24.82
C ALA A 201 -4.25 43.09 25.01
N GLU A 202 -5.54 42.76 25.14
CA GLU A 202 -6.63 43.73 25.34
C GLU A 202 -7.06 43.91 26.82
N ASN A 203 -6.42 43.21 27.77
CA ASN A 203 -6.57 43.42 29.22
C ASN A 203 -5.31 44.04 29.84
#